data_AF-A0A6P6FIC7-F1
#
_entry.id   AF-A0A6P6FIC7-F1
#
_cell.length_a   1.000
_cell.length_b   1.000
_cell.length_c   1.000
_cell.angle_alpha   90.00
_cell.angle_beta   90.00
_cell.angle_gamma   90.00
#
_symmetry.space_group_name_H-M   'P 1'
#
loop_
_entity.id
_entity.type
_entity.pdbx_description
1 polymer ?
#
loop_
_entity_poly.entity_id
_entity_poly.type
_entity_poly.pdbx_seq_one_letter_code
_entity_poly.pdbx_strand_id
1 'polypeptide(L)'
;MPNIRKIKSFSDNDDSQNQIQRDRKMRENRKRSNDKYQNIKNKQLCKIKLAKYIVNDLKNYGPGNLLHVYVLSTITGKSIRIWRSKDSLYETIDDPTNQRSTKDFIDVEYHKQSNLTGHWTLLNNIDPINVELDLNACLFAVIAAQSGESTDDLRNNTIDFLTNNSKHLIDQIDKFLSSKNNAKQLMIGGARYIGTSPRAAGIILDRSQNVLCHDCRALGHPRGHASDRFATGPEDSVENYSRTTHSRKSGFLSRTDQDNVAHVVLSHAKARRAMEELNTGATSIAVELSRRDLQTNHFILPQMKEFYNGTADSEELNTNCVIIVLRHHIGKYRDPNADVFVHTFYPKNYC
;
A
#
# COMPACT_ATOMS: atom_id res chain seq x y z
N MET A 1 -19.88 -80.81 32.86
CA MET A 1 -19.80 -80.00 34.09
C MET A 1 -18.53 -79.16 34.07
N PRO A 2 -18.53 -77.95 34.67
CA PRO A 2 -18.17 -76.70 33.98
C PRO A 2 -16.71 -76.24 34.18
N ASN A 3 -16.23 -75.34 33.31
CA ASN A 3 -15.60 -74.12 33.82
C ASN A 3 -15.74 -72.94 32.83
N ILE A 4 -16.46 -71.92 33.31
CA ILE A 4 -16.72 -70.63 32.68
C ILE A 4 -15.76 -69.63 33.31
N ARG A 5 -14.97 -68.91 32.49
CA ARG A 5 -14.73 -67.45 32.52
C ARG A 5 -13.47 -67.09 31.71
N LYS A 6 -13.67 -66.75 30.44
CA LYS A 6 -12.86 -65.74 29.75
C LYS A 6 -13.74 -64.49 29.65
N ILE A 7 -13.58 -63.55 30.58
CA ILE A 7 -14.06 -62.20 30.38
C ILE A 7 -13.05 -61.54 29.43
N LYS A 8 -13.41 -61.51 28.15
CA LYS A 8 -12.73 -60.71 27.13
C LYS A 8 -13.35 -59.32 27.20
N SER A 9 -12.63 -58.37 27.77
CA SER A 9 -12.92 -56.95 27.64
C SER A 9 -12.90 -56.57 26.16
N PHE A 10 -14.04 -56.21 25.61
CA PHE A 10 -14.15 -55.69 24.24
C PHE A 10 -14.90 -54.35 24.26
N SER A 11 -14.27 -53.40 23.54
CA SER A 11 -14.81 -52.17 22.95
C SER A 11 -15.27 -51.02 23.85
N ASP A 12 -14.32 -50.25 24.39
CA ASP A 12 -14.56 -48.85 24.78
C ASP A 12 -13.62 -47.84 24.08
N ASN A 13 -12.67 -48.29 23.24
CA ASN A 13 -11.62 -47.43 22.67
C ASN A 13 -11.97 -46.79 21.31
N ASP A 14 -12.91 -47.36 20.55
CA ASP A 14 -13.17 -46.96 19.15
C ASP A 14 -14.16 -45.77 19.06
N ASP A 15 -15.14 -45.73 19.96
CA ASP A 15 -16.10 -44.62 20.06
C ASP A 15 -15.44 -43.33 20.57
N SER A 16 -14.49 -43.46 21.50
CA SER A 16 -13.70 -42.34 22.04
C SER A 16 -12.84 -41.66 20.97
N GLN A 17 -12.16 -42.43 20.12
CA GLN A 17 -11.34 -41.91 19.01
C GLN A 17 -12.19 -41.18 17.96
N ASN A 18 -13.35 -41.77 17.60
CA ASN A 18 -14.30 -41.17 16.67
C ASN A 18 -14.88 -39.85 17.20
N GLN A 19 -15.14 -39.76 18.51
CA GLN A 19 -15.64 -38.54 19.13
C GLN A 19 -14.58 -37.43 19.17
N ILE A 20 -13.32 -37.76 19.50
CA ILE A 20 -12.18 -36.82 19.45
C ILE A 20 -12.00 -36.26 18.04
N GLN A 21 -12.13 -37.08 17.00
CA GLN A 21 -11.96 -36.65 15.61
C GLN A 21 -13.12 -35.73 15.15
N ARG A 22 -14.36 -36.01 15.57
CA ARG A 22 -15.51 -35.11 15.33
C ARG A 22 -15.34 -33.78 16.04
N ASP A 23 -14.91 -33.78 17.28
CA ASP A 23 -14.68 -32.56 18.06
C ASP A 23 -13.55 -31.71 17.48
N ARG A 24 -12.47 -32.34 17.00
CA ARG A 24 -11.38 -31.66 16.29
C ARG A 24 -11.88 -31.00 15.01
N LYS A 25 -12.69 -31.71 14.20
CA LYS A 25 -13.30 -31.17 12.98
C LYS A 25 -14.26 -30.00 13.29
N MET A 26 -15.04 -30.10 14.37
CA MET A 26 -15.90 -29.00 14.83
C MET A 26 -15.10 -27.78 15.29
N ARG A 27 -14.00 -27.97 16.02
CA ARG A 27 -13.11 -26.88 16.45
C ARG A 27 -12.44 -26.19 15.25
N GLU A 28 -11.96 -26.96 14.27
CA GLU A 28 -11.39 -26.43 13.03
C GLU A 28 -12.41 -25.64 12.20
N ASN A 29 -13.65 -26.13 12.09
CA ASN A 29 -14.73 -25.42 11.40
C ASN A 29 -15.12 -24.11 12.10
N ARG A 30 -15.19 -24.10 13.44
CA ARG A 30 -15.43 -22.88 14.23
C ARG A 30 -14.28 -21.88 14.06
N LYS A 31 -13.03 -22.34 14.05
CA LYS A 31 -11.86 -21.50 13.79
C LYS A 31 -11.91 -20.86 12.41
N ARG A 32 -12.18 -21.65 11.35
CA ARG A 32 -12.36 -21.15 9.97
C ARG A 32 -13.51 -20.13 9.86
N SER A 33 -14.61 -20.36 10.57
CA SER A 33 -15.75 -19.42 10.61
C SER A 33 -15.39 -18.10 11.28
N ASN A 34 -14.69 -18.16 12.42
CA ASN A 34 -14.20 -16.97 13.12
C ASN A 34 -13.17 -16.19 12.28
N ASP A 35 -12.25 -16.88 11.60
CA ASP A 35 -11.26 -16.25 10.71
C ASP A 35 -11.95 -15.54 9.53
N LYS A 36 -13.00 -16.15 8.96
CA LYS A 36 -13.84 -15.54 7.92
C LYS A 36 -14.55 -14.30 8.43
N TYR A 37 -15.15 -14.36 9.63
CA TYR A 37 -15.83 -13.22 10.25
C TYR A 37 -14.87 -12.06 10.55
N GLN A 38 -13.69 -12.36 11.10
CA GLN A 38 -12.64 -11.37 11.35
C GLN A 38 -12.15 -10.73 10.05
N ASN A 39 -11.97 -11.52 8.99
CA ASN A 39 -11.61 -10.99 7.67
C ASN A 39 -12.68 -10.04 7.10
N ILE A 40 -13.96 -10.36 7.22
CA ILE A 40 -15.06 -9.48 6.79
C ILE A 40 -15.05 -8.18 7.60
N LYS A 41 -14.93 -8.29 8.93
CA LYS A 41 -14.88 -7.13 9.83
C LYS A 41 -13.68 -6.23 9.54
N ASN A 42 -12.50 -6.81 9.33
CA ASN A 42 -11.28 -6.09 8.98
C ASN A 42 -11.42 -5.40 7.62
N LYS A 43 -12.02 -6.07 6.63
CA LYS A 43 -12.29 -5.47 5.32
C LYS A 43 -13.21 -4.26 5.44
N GLN A 44 -14.28 -4.35 6.22
CA GLN A 44 -15.20 -3.23 6.45
C GLN A 44 -14.52 -2.07 7.20
N LEU A 45 -13.71 -2.37 8.21
CA LEU A 45 -12.93 -1.36 8.94
C LEU A 45 -11.95 -0.62 8.01
N CYS A 46 -11.30 -1.33 7.10
CA CYS A 46 -10.39 -0.71 6.13
C CYS A 46 -11.13 0.27 5.20
N LYS A 47 -12.34 -0.08 4.75
CA LYS A 47 -13.15 0.84 3.93
C LYS A 47 -13.56 2.10 4.67
N ILE A 48 -13.96 1.96 5.95
CA ILE A 48 -14.29 3.13 6.78
C ILE A 48 -13.07 4.04 6.95
N LYS A 49 -11.89 3.46 7.15
CA LYS A 49 -10.63 4.21 7.23
C LYS A 49 -10.28 4.90 5.91
N LEU A 50 -10.46 4.20 4.78
CA LEU A 50 -10.25 4.74 3.44
C LEU A 50 -11.20 5.90 3.15
N ALA A 51 -12.49 5.75 3.45
CA ALA A 51 -13.49 6.81 3.31
C ALA A 51 -13.11 8.06 4.12
N LYS A 52 -12.69 7.88 5.38
CA LYS A 52 -12.21 8.99 6.22
C LYS A 52 -10.95 9.65 5.65
N TYR A 53 -10.02 8.84 5.13
CA TYR A 53 -8.82 9.36 4.51
C TYR A 53 -9.16 10.19 3.27
N ILE A 54 -10.01 9.70 2.36
CA ILE A 54 -10.40 10.43 1.14
C ILE A 54 -10.97 11.82 1.48
N VAL A 55 -11.87 11.88 2.47
CA VAL A 55 -12.42 13.15 2.94
C VAL A 55 -11.34 14.06 3.54
N ASN A 56 -10.48 13.51 4.40
CA ASN A 56 -9.44 14.30 5.06
C ASN A 56 -8.36 14.76 4.09
N ASP A 57 -7.98 13.94 3.12
CA ASP A 57 -7.04 14.28 2.06
C ASP A 57 -7.58 15.47 1.25
N LEU A 58 -8.85 15.42 0.84
CA LEU A 58 -9.48 16.52 0.12
C LEU A 58 -9.58 17.82 0.95
N LYS A 59 -9.85 17.71 2.26
CA LYS A 59 -9.81 18.85 3.22
C LYS A 59 -8.43 19.49 3.34
N ASN A 60 -7.36 18.69 3.19
CA ASN A 60 -5.97 19.15 3.28
C ASN A 60 -5.36 19.40 1.89
N TYR A 61 -6.16 19.86 0.94
CA TYR A 61 -5.70 20.19 -0.41
C TYR A 61 -5.13 19.02 -1.21
N GLY A 62 -5.54 17.79 -0.92
CA GLY A 62 -5.26 16.61 -1.71
C GLY A 62 -5.90 16.65 -3.11
N PRO A 63 -5.41 15.85 -4.06
CA PRO A 63 -5.86 15.87 -5.45
C PRO A 63 -7.25 15.26 -5.66
N GLY A 64 -7.97 15.82 -6.65
CA GLY A 64 -9.23 15.29 -7.15
C GLY A 64 -9.08 13.88 -7.76
N ASN A 65 -9.92 12.93 -7.34
CA ASN A 65 -9.94 11.57 -7.90
C ASN A 65 -11.34 11.23 -8.44
N LEU A 66 -11.47 10.03 -9.01
CA LEU A 66 -12.69 9.58 -9.70
C LEU A 66 -13.92 9.53 -8.77
N LEU A 67 -13.76 9.24 -7.46
CA LEU A 67 -14.88 9.33 -6.51
C LEU A 67 -15.41 10.75 -6.38
N HIS A 68 -14.52 11.75 -6.42
CA HIS A 68 -14.92 13.15 -6.34
C HIS A 68 -15.73 13.52 -7.59
N VAL A 69 -15.39 12.99 -8.77
CA VAL A 69 -16.17 13.22 -10.00
C VAL A 69 -17.60 12.68 -9.87
N TYR A 70 -17.79 11.50 -9.26
CA TYR A 70 -19.14 10.96 -8.97
C TYR A 70 -19.96 11.84 -8.02
N VAL A 71 -19.32 12.50 -7.08
CA VAL A 71 -19.99 13.45 -6.20
C VAL A 71 -20.30 14.74 -6.93
N LEU A 72 -19.36 15.23 -7.74
CA LEU A 72 -19.49 16.45 -8.50
C LEU A 72 -20.60 16.36 -9.55
N SER A 73 -20.86 15.19 -10.16
CA SER A 73 -22.01 15.03 -11.06
C SER A 73 -23.34 15.24 -10.32
N THR A 74 -23.42 14.80 -9.06
CA THR A 74 -24.60 15.01 -8.21
C THR A 74 -24.70 16.46 -7.73
N ILE A 75 -23.59 17.10 -7.35
CA ILE A 75 -23.59 18.50 -6.88
C ILE A 75 -23.98 19.46 -8.01
N THR A 76 -23.39 19.28 -9.18
CA THR A 76 -23.63 20.14 -10.35
C THR A 76 -24.95 19.82 -11.06
N GLY A 77 -25.56 18.66 -10.77
CA GLY A 77 -26.74 18.15 -11.46
C GLY A 77 -26.51 17.83 -12.94
N LYS A 78 -25.25 17.71 -13.37
CA LYS A 78 -24.83 17.50 -14.75
C LYS A 78 -24.04 16.20 -14.90
N SER A 79 -24.22 15.51 -16.02
CA SER A 79 -23.38 14.37 -16.38
C SER A 79 -21.96 14.82 -16.71
N ILE A 80 -20.97 14.12 -16.18
CA ILE A 80 -19.55 14.42 -16.40
C ILE A 80 -18.93 13.35 -17.31
N ARG A 81 -18.39 13.77 -18.45
CA ARG A 81 -17.67 12.90 -19.38
C ARG A 81 -16.17 13.02 -19.14
N ILE A 82 -15.53 11.89 -18.91
CA ILE A 82 -14.10 11.80 -18.67
C ILE A 82 -13.42 11.32 -19.93
N TRP A 83 -12.47 12.10 -20.40
CA TRP A 83 -11.67 11.81 -21.59
C TRP A 83 -10.25 11.44 -21.19
N ARG A 84 -9.64 10.55 -21.97
CA ARG A 84 -8.21 10.28 -21.99
C ARG A 84 -7.60 10.96 -23.20
N SER A 85 -6.29 11.22 -23.14
CA SER A 85 -5.52 11.77 -24.25
C SER A 85 -5.85 11.12 -25.60
N LYS A 86 -5.93 11.95 -26.65
CA LYS A 86 -6.31 11.60 -28.04
C LYS A 86 -7.79 11.26 -28.23
N ASP A 87 -8.68 12.07 -27.66
CA ASP A 87 -10.14 12.02 -27.87
C ASP A 87 -10.81 10.68 -27.52
N SER A 88 -10.21 9.91 -26.62
CA SER A 88 -10.80 8.65 -26.17
C SER A 88 -11.70 8.90 -24.96
N LEU A 89 -13.02 8.89 -25.17
CA LEU A 89 -13.97 8.88 -24.06
C LEU A 89 -13.69 7.66 -23.18
N TYR A 90 -13.47 7.89 -21.89
CA TYR A 90 -13.21 6.86 -20.92
C TYR A 90 -14.49 6.38 -20.24
N GLU A 91 -15.23 7.31 -19.66
CA GLU A 91 -16.42 7.02 -18.87
C GLU A 91 -17.32 8.26 -18.86
N THR A 92 -18.63 8.04 -18.90
CA THR A 92 -19.63 9.07 -18.58
C THR A 92 -20.21 8.75 -17.22
N ILE A 93 -20.18 9.73 -16.33
CA ILE A 93 -20.74 9.62 -14.99
C ILE A 93 -22.00 10.48 -14.95
N ASP A 94 -23.15 9.80 -14.86
CA ASP A 94 -24.44 10.47 -14.78
C ASP A 94 -24.81 10.79 -13.33
N ASP A 95 -25.64 11.82 -13.15
CA ASP A 95 -26.31 12.07 -11.87
C ASP A 95 -27.42 11.01 -11.68
N PRO A 96 -27.36 10.17 -10.62
CA PRO A 96 -28.37 9.16 -10.37
C PRO A 96 -29.77 9.74 -10.09
N THR A 97 -29.87 11.04 -9.76
CA THR A 97 -31.13 11.71 -9.45
C THR A 97 -31.78 12.39 -10.66
N ASN A 98 -31.06 12.56 -11.77
CA ASN A 98 -31.52 13.32 -12.92
C ASN A 98 -31.62 12.43 -14.18
N GLN A 99 -32.78 11.82 -14.40
CA GLN A 99 -33.06 10.98 -15.59
C GLN A 99 -33.34 11.81 -16.86
N ARG A 100 -33.28 13.14 -16.79
CA ARG A 100 -33.54 14.00 -17.94
C ARG A 100 -32.26 14.16 -18.73
N SER A 101 -32.30 13.65 -19.97
CA SER A 101 -31.28 13.77 -21.02
C SER A 101 -31.04 15.22 -21.45
N THR A 102 -30.62 16.08 -20.53
CA THR A 102 -30.14 17.40 -20.90
C THR A 102 -28.78 17.21 -21.56
N LYS A 103 -28.62 17.74 -22.78
CA LYS A 103 -27.43 17.61 -23.62
C LYS A 103 -26.21 18.38 -23.07
N ASP A 104 -26.30 18.89 -21.85
CA ASP A 104 -25.27 19.70 -21.19
C ASP A 104 -24.36 18.80 -20.36
N PHE A 105 -23.29 18.34 -21.00
CA PHE A 105 -22.22 17.60 -20.35
C PHE A 105 -21.13 18.53 -19.84
N ILE A 106 -20.49 18.15 -18.74
CA ILE A 106 -19.19 18.70 -18.36
C ILE A 106 -18.12 17.76 -18.89
N ASP A 107 -17.20 18.28 -19.69
CA ASP A 107 -16.09 17.50 -20.23
C ASP A 107 -14.80 17.74 -19.44
N VAL A 108 -14.21 16.66 -18.94
CA VAL A 108 -12.92 16.72 -18.25
C VAL A 108 -11.94 15.76 -18.93
N GLU A 109 -10.70 16.18 -19.11
CA GLU A 109 -9.63 15.33 -19.65
C GLU A 109 -8.60 15.03 -18.55
N TYR A 110 -8.24 13.76 -18.40
CA TYR A 110 -7.26 13.33 -17.41
C TYR A 110 -5.94 12.94 -18.08
N HIS A 111 -4.86 13.60 -17.64
CA HIS A 111 -3.50 13.37 -18.11
C HIS A 111 -2.67 12.70 -17.03
N LYS A 112 -2.20 11.49 -17.31
CA LYS A 112 -1.24 10.83 -16.42
C LYS A 112 0.14 11.48 -16.63
N GLN A 113 0.58 12.30 -15.68
CA GLN A 113 1.94 12.84 -15.67
C GLN A 113 2.92 11.80 -15.12
N SER A 114 4.18 11.87 -15.57
CA SER A 114 5.24 10.95 -15.17
C SER A 114 5.64 11.08 -13.69
N ASN A 115 5.25 12.18 -13.02
CA ASN A 115 5.79 12.57 -11.71
C ASN A 115 4.70 12.80 -10.64
N LEU A 116 3.91 11.75 -10.34
CA LEU A 116 3.19 11.53 -9.07
C LEU A 116 1.75 12.06 -8.90
N THR A 117 1.25 13.01 -9.68
CA THR A 117 -0.18 13.39 -9.62
C THR A 117 -0.68 13.69 -11.03
N GLY A 118 -1.74 13.00 -11.46
CA GLY A 118 -2.32 13.28 -12.77
C GLY A 118 -2.99 14.65 -12.80
N HIS A 119 -3.07 15.24 -13.98
CA HIS A 119 -3.59 16.58 -14.18
C HIS A 119 -4.96 16.52 -14.85
N TRP A 120 -5.89 17.37 -14.39
CA TRP A 120 -7.23 17.50 -14.97
C TRP A 120 -7.28 18.79 -15.79
N THR A 121 -7.73 18.70 -17.03
CA THR A 121 -7.85 19.83 -17.94
C THR A 121 -9.23 19.87 -18.60
N LEU A 122 -9.54 20.97 -19.28
CA LEU A 122 -10.54 20.97 -20.34
C LEU A 122 -10.03 20.09 -21.50
N LEU A 123 -10.91 19.79 -22.46
CA LEU A 123 -10.55 19.03 -23.66
C LEU A 123 -9.37 19.66 -24.40
N ASN A 124 -8.52 18.81 -24.95
CA ASN A 124 -7.29 19.16 -25.69
C ASN A 124 -6.19 19.73 -24.80
N ASN A 125 -6.09 19.26 -23.55
CA ASN A 125 -5.06 19.66 -22.59
C ASN A 125 -5.03 21.19 -22.35
N ILE A 126 -6.22 21.81 -22.24
CA ILE A 126 -6.37 23.25 -22.01
C ILE A 126 -6.66 23.51 -20.54
N ASP A 127 -5.85 24.36 -19.91
CA ASP A 127 -6.11 24.83 -18.55
C ASP A 127 -7.16 25.95 -18.54
N PRO A 128 -8.08 25.97 -17.56
CA PRO A 128 -9.05 27.04 -17.42
C PRO A 128 -8.35 28.37 -17.07
N ILE A 129 -8.74 29.45 -17.75
CA ILE A 129 -8.15 30.79 -17.62
C ILE A 129 -8.90 31.56 -16.50
N ASN A 130 -8.18 32.35 -15.70
CA ASN A 130 -8.71 33.23 -14.64
C ASN A 130 -9.38 32.51 -13.43
N VAL A 131 -8.91 31.32 -13.08
CA VAL A 131 -9.32 30.66 -11.83
C VAL A 131 -8.25 30.90 -10.77
N GLU A 132 -8.61 31.46 -9.60
CA GLU A 132 -7.72 31.43 -8.44
C GLU A 132 -7.55 29.96 -8.02
N LEU A 133 -6.34 29.43 -8.18
CA LEU A 133 -6.07 28.01 -7.97
C LEU A 133 -5.45 27.79 -6.60
N ASP A 134 -6.25 27.25 -5.69
CA ASP A 134 -5.74 26.55 -4.51
C ASP A 134 -4.93 25.29 -4.92
N LEU A 135 -4.12 24.78 -3.98
CA LEU A 135 -3.31 23.56 -4.20
C LEU A 135 -4.17 22.38 -4.66
N ASN A 136 -3.73 21.72 -5.74
CA ASN A 136 -4.40 20.57 -6.38
C ASN A 136 -5.88 20.81 -6.76
N ALA A 137 -6.25 22.05 -7.12
CA ALA A 137 -7.62 22.41 -7.48
C ALA A 137 -8.01 22.12 -8.95
N CYS A 138 -7.14 21.53 -9.77
CA CYS A 138 -7.35 21.41 -11.22
C CYS A 138 -8.69 20.73 -11.61
N LEU A 139 -9.11 19.66 -10.91
CA LEU A 139 -10.42 19.03 -11.17
C LEU A 139 -11.58 20.02 -10.95
N PHE A 140 -11.55 20.73 -9.83
CA PHE A 140 -12.59 21.67 -9.44
C PHE A 140 -12.61 22.88 -10.36
N ALA A 141 -11.45 23.39 -10.75
CA ALA A 141 -11.31 24.50 -11.69
C ALA A 141 -11.88 24.18 -13.08
N VAL A 142 -11.61 22.98 -13.60
CA VAL A 142 -12.13 22.53 -14.90
C VAL A 142 -13.65 22.42 -14.89
N ILE A 143 -14.22 21.94 -13.77
CA ILE A 143 -15.67 21.82 -13.61
C ILE A 143 -16.29 23.20 -13.41
N ALA A 144 -15.71 24.06 -12.56
CA ALA A 144 -16.12 25.45 -12.33
C ALA A 144 -16.22 26.24 -13.63
N ALA A 145 -15.21 26.12 -14.51
CA ALA A 145 -15.18 26.80 -15.80
C ALA A 145 -16.34 26.42 -16.73
N GLN A 146 -17.00 25.28 -16.52
CA GLN A 146 -18.11 24.77 -17.33
C GLN A 146 -19.45 24.81 -16.62
N SER A 147 -19.47 24.83 -15.29
CA SER A 147 -20.70 24.94 -14.48
C SER A 147 -21.06 26.37 -14.13
N GLY A 148 -20.08 27.28 -14.10
CA GLY A 148 -20.24 28.63 -13.57
C GLY A 148 -20.21 28.71 -12.04
N GLU A 149 -19.86 27.61 -11.36
CA GLU A 149 -19.69 27.56 -9.90
C GLU A 149 -18.28 27.99 -9.48
N SER A 150 -18.12 28.35 -8.20
CA SER A 150 -16.80 28.62 -7.63
C SER A 150 -16.00 27.33 -7.41
N THR A 151 -14.69 27.41 -7.61
CA THR A 151 -13.76 26.29 -7.35
C THR A 151 -13.78 25.88 -5.87
N ASP A 152 -13.84 26.86 -4.96
CA ASP A 152 -13.86 26.62 -3.52
C ASP A 152 -15.21 26.04 -3.08
N ASP A 153 -16.31 26.54 -3.64
CA ASP A 153 -17.65 26.02 -3.35
C ASP A 153 -17.75 24.56 -3.80
N LEU A 154 -17.27 24.23 -5.00
CA LEU A 154 -17.27 22.84 -5.48
C LEU A 154 -16.44 21.93 -4.56
N ARG A 155 -15.27 22.37 -4.11
CA ARG A 155 -14.44 21.57 -3.17
C ARG A 155 -15.14 21.39 -1.82
N ASN A 156 -15.63 22.48 -1.22
CA ASN A 156 -16.27 22.46 0.09
C ASN A 156 -17.58 21.67 0.08
N ASN A 157 -18.41 21.87 -0.95
CA ASN A 157 -19.64 21.10 -1.13
C ASN A 157 -19.34 19.60 -1.35
N THR A 158 -18.27 19.26 -2.06
CA THR A 158 -17.82 17.87 -2.21
C THR A 158 -17.42 17.27 -0.86
N ILE A 159 -16.65 18.00 -0.07
CA ILE A 159 -16.23 17.59 1.28
C ILE A 159 -17.44 17.37 2.19
N ASP A 160 -18.40 18.29 2.18
CA ASP A 160 -19.60 18.22 3.01
C ASP A 160 -20.51 17.07 2.58
N PHE A 161 -20.70 16.91 1.27
CA PHE A 161 -21.46 15.78 0.73
C PHE A 161 -20.86 14.45 1.16
N LEU A 162 -19.55 14.26 1.00
CA LEU A 162 -18.85 13.03 1.38
C LEU A 162 -18.89 12.78 2.90
N THR A 163 -18.76 13.84 3.70
CA THR A 163 -18.82 13.75 5.17
C THR A 163 -20.20 13.30 5.64
N ASN A 164 -21.26 13.90 5.08
CA ASN A 164 -22.65 13.62 5.46
C ASN A 164 -23.17 12.30 4.86
N ASN A 165 -22.58 11.82 3.76
CA ASN A 165 -23.01 10.60 3.07
C ASN A 165 -21.98 9.46 3.15
N SER A 166 -21.29 9.32 4.30
CA SER A 166 -20.20 8.35 4.49
C SER A 166 -20.55 6.89 4.17
N LYS A 167 -21.81 6.46 4.40
CA LYS A 167 -22.28 5.11 4.00
C LYS A 167 -22.30 4.96 2.47
N HIS A 168 -22.85 5.94 1.77
CA HIS A 168 -22.89 5.95 0.30
C HIS A 168 -21.48 6.01 -0.29
N LEU A 169 -20.57 6.77 0.31
CA LEU A 169 -19.15 6.77 -0.06
C LEU A 169 -18.53 5.37 0.09
N ILE A 170 -18.80 4.65 1.19
CA ILE A 170 -18.31 3.27 1.38
C ILE A 170 -18.87 2.34 0.30
N ASP A 171 -20.15 2.47 -0.06
CA ASP A 171 -20.78 1.66 -1.11
C ASP A 171 -20.22 1.99 -2.50
N GLN A 172 -19.96 3.26 -2.79
CA GLN A 172 -19.27 3.68 -4.01
C GLN A 172 -17.85 3.12 -4.05
N ILE A 173 -17.08 3.21 -2.96
CA ILE A 173 -15.78 2.56 -2.84
C ILE A 173 -15.91 1.06 -3.17
N ASP A 174 -16.91 0.36 -2.65
CA ASP A 174 -17.11 -1.06 -2.97
C ASP A 174 -17.40 -1.33 -4.46
N LYS A 175 -18.26 -0.52 -5.08
CA LYS A 175 -18.54 -0.61 -6.53
C LYS A 175 -17.27 -0.37 -7.35
N PHE A 176 -16.54 0.69 -7.02
CA PHE A 176 -15.27 1.03 -7.65
C PHE A 176 -14.23 -0.08 -7.53
N LEU A 177 -14.09 -0.67 -6.35
CA LEU A 177 -13.13 -1.73 -6.07
C LEU A 177 -13.52 -3.08 -6.69
N SER A 178 -14.81 -3.25 -7.04
CA SER A 178 -15.33 -4.44 -7.72
C SER A 178 -15.17 -4.36 -9.25
N SER A 179 -15.06 -3.15 -9.81
CA SER A 179 -14.72 -2.93 -11.21
C SER A 179 -13.21 -3.11 -11.44
N LYS A 180 -12.82 -4.14 -12.20
CA LYS A 180 -11.41 -4.51 -12.45
C LYS A 180 -10.57 -3.40 -13.10
N ASN A 181 -11.20 -2.43 -13.77
CA ASN A 181 -10.52 -1.32 -14.44
C ASN A 181 -10.33 -0.10 -13.54
N ASN A 182 -11.27 0.18 -12.62
CA ASN A 182 -11.26 1.40 -11.80
C ASN A 182 -10.61 1.19 -10.43
N ALA A 183 -10.41 -0.07 -10.02
CA ALA A 183 -9.68 -0.41 -8.80
C ALA A 183 -8.27 0.19 -8.78
N LYS A 184 -7.67 0.50 -9.94
CA LYS A 184 -6.36 1.16 -10.05
C LYS A 184 -6.34 2.66 -9.75
N GLN A 185 -7.47 3.34 -9.89
CA GLN A 185 -7.59 4.79 -9.75
C GLN A 185 -8.04 5.23 -8.35
N LEU A 186 -8.66 4.32 -7.58
CA LEU A 186 -8.98 4.52 -6.16
C LEU A 186 -7.86 4.11 -5.21
N MET A 187 -6.72 3.67 -5.75
CA MET A 187 -5.63 3.17 -4.94
C MET A 187 -5.09 4.36 -4.17
N ILE A 188 -5.40 4.34 -2.89
CA ILE A 188 -5.02 5.31 -1.90
C ILE A 188 -4.67 4.46 -0.68
N GLY A 189 -3.38 4.19 -0.54
CA GLY A 189 -2.80 3.93 0.76
C GLY A 189 -2.42 2.49 1.11
N GLY A 190 -1.27 2.39 1.79
CA GLY A 190 -0.76 1.19 2.44
C GLY A 190 0.77 1.12 2.50
N ALA A 191 1.45 2.13 1.94
CA ALA A 191 2.88 2.31 2.04
C ALA A 191 3.18 3.69 2.64
N ARG A 192 3.45 3.74 3.95
CA ARG A 192 3.89 4.98 4.61
C ARG A 192 5.04 4.73 5.59
N TYR A 193 5.80 5.78 5.87
CA TYR A 193 6.73 5.84 6.99
C TYR A 193 6.52 7.13 7.78
N ILE A 194 6.13 7.00 9.04
CA ILE A 194 5.95 8.14 9.97
C ILE A 194 6.87 8.05 11.19
N GLY A 195 7.87 7.14 11.14
CA GLY A 195 8.80 6.93 12.22
C GLY A 195 9.79 8.08 12.35
N THR A 196 10.17 8.41 13.58
CA THR A 196 11.08 9.51 13.91
C THR A 196 12.43 9.01 14.47
N SER A 197 12.73 7.71 14.33
CA SER A 197 13.96 7.12 14.87
C SER A 197 14.41 5.87 14.10
N PRO A 198 15.70 5.51 14.20
CA PRO A 198 16.24 4.22 13.77
C PRO A 198 15.42 3.03 14.26
N ARG A 199 15.02 3.04 15.54
CA ARG A 199 14.17 1.98 16.12
C ARG A 199 12.84 1.83 15.40
N ALA A 200 12.21 2.93 14.98
CA ALA A 200 10.96 2.88 14.22
C ALA A 200 11.17 2.27 12.83
N ALA A 201 12.30 2.56 12.17
CA ALA A 201 12.66 1.89 10.92
C ALA A 201 12.93 0.40 11.14
N GLY A 202 13.64 0.04 12.20
CA GLY A 202 13.92 -1.35 12.56
C GLY A 202 12.65 -2.18 12.76
N ILE A 203 11.62 -1.61 13.39
CA ILE A 203 10.30 -2.26 13.53
C ILE A 203 9.67 -2.55 12.17
N ILE A 204 9.82 -1.67 11.18
CA ILE A 204 9.28 -1.89 9.82
C ILE A 204 10.05 -2.99 9.09
N LEU A 205 11.38 -2.99 9.20
CA LEU A 205 12.21 -4.06 8.64
C LEU A 205 11.82 -5.41 9.25
N ASP A 206 11.64 -5.47 10.57
CA ASP A 206 11.24 -6.69 11.29
C ASP A 206 9.84 -7.16 10.90
N ARG A 207 8.89 -6.24 10.74
CA ARG A 207 7.53 -6.57 10.27
C ARG A 207 7.49 -7.04 8.82
N SER A 208 8.49 -6.69 8.03
CA SER A 208 8.59 -7.09 6.62
C SER A 208 9.35 -8.41 6.44
N GLN A 209 10.23 -8.75 7.38
CA GLN A 209 11.03 -9.98 7.39
C GLN A 209 10.17 -11.24 7.46
N ASN A 210 10.41 -12.20 6.56
CA ASN A 210 9.72 -13.48 6.47
C ASN A 210 8.19 -13.38 6.31
N VAL A 211 7.69 -12.26 5.79
CA VAL A 211 6.26 -12.04 5.54
C VAL A 211 6.01 -11.79 4.04
N LEU A 212 4.85 -12.20 3.55
CA LEU A 212 4.44 -11.94 2.16
C LEU A 212 4.05 -10.47 1.94
N CYS A 213 4.55 -9.89 0.85
CA CYS A 213 3.99 -8.66 0.30
C CYS A 213 2.73 -8.91 -0.54
N HIS A 214 2.00 -7.83 -0.80
CA HIS A 214 0.88 -7.84 -1.73
C HIS A 214 1.33 -8.29 -3.13
N ASP A 215 0.57 -9.21 -3.72
CA ASP A 215 0.82 -9.79 -5.06
C ASP A 215 2.24 -10.35 -5.26
N CYS A 216 2.85 -10.84 -4.18
CA CYS A 216 4.17 -11.47 -4.19
C CYS A 216 4.10 -12.97 -3.93
N ARG A 217 5.06 -13.71 -4.48
CA ARG A 217 5.31 -15.12 -4.13
C ARG A 217 6.53 -15.30 -3.21
N ALA A 218 7.39 -14.28 -3.11
CA ALA A 218 8.57 -14.28 -2.25
C ALA A 218 8.30 -13.54 -0.95
N LEU A 219 8.90 -14.02 0.14
CA LEU A 219 8.92 -13.36 1.44
C LEU A 219 9.86 -12.15 1.40
N GLY A 220 9.59 -11.16 2.24
CA GLY A 220 10.54 -10.08 2.47
C GLY A 220 11.75 -10.60 3.24
N HIS A 221 12.93 -10.12 2.85
CA HIS A 221 14.20 -10.48 3.47
C HIS A 221 15.11 -9.26 3.72
N PRO A 222 14.59 -8.14 4.26
CA PRO A 222 15.45 -7.00 4.58
C PRO A 222 16.55 -7.37 5.58
N ARG A 223 16.28 -8.23 6.58
CA ARG A 223 17.28 -8.63 7.59
C ARG A 223 18.35 -9.58 7.05
N GLY A 224 18.10 -10.21 5.89
CA GLY A 224 19.10 -10.97 5.15
C GLY A 224 20.29 -10.14 4.64
N HIS A 225 20.32 -8.84 4.92
CA HIS A 225 21.38 -7.91 4.54
C HIS A 225 21.99 -7.18 5.74
N ALA A 226 21.86 -7.74 6.95
CA ALA A 226 22.59 -7.30 8.13
C ALA A 226 23.25 -8.51 8.81
N SER A 227 24.44 -8.33 9.36
CA SER A 227 25.07 -9.35 10.20
C SER A 227 24.32 -9.47 11.53
N ASP A 228 24.01 -10.70 11.92
CA ASP A 228 23.41 -11.03 13.21
C ASP A 228 23.82 -12.45 13.64
N ARG A 229 24.66 -12.54 14.67
CA ARG A 229 25.14 -13.82 15.22
C ARG A 229 24.03 -14.64 15.90
N PHE A 230 22.90 -14.03 16.20
CA PHE A 230 21.76 -14.68 16.86
C PHE A 230 20.65 -15.06 15.88
N ALA A 231 20.85 -14.81 14.58
CA ALA A 231 19.90 -15.17 13.54
C ALA A 231 19.75 -16.70 13.40
N THR A 232 18.50 -17.17 13.42
CA THR A 232 18.17 -18.59 13.33
C THR A 232 17.55 -18.97 11.99
N GLY A 233 16.87 -18.04 11.31
CA GLY A 233 16.26 -18.28 10.01
C GLY A 233 17.25 -18.19 8.84
N PRO A 234 16.90 -18.79 7.69
CA PRO A 234 17.77 -18.87 6.51
C PRO A 234 18.07 -17.50 5.87
N GLU A 235 17.20 -16.51 6.05
CA GLU A 235 17.37 -15.16 5.49
C GLU A 235 17.36 -14.08 6.59
N ASP A 236 17.63 -14.47 7.84
CA ASP A 236 17.57 -13.56 9.00
C ASP A 236 18.89 -12.82 9.26
N SER A 237 19.96 -13.21 8.56
CA SER A 237 21.23 -12.49 8.50
C SER A 237 21.89 -12.63 7.14
N VAL A 238 22.87 -11.77 6.85
CA VAL A 238 23.64 -11.83 5.60
C VAL A 238 24.49 -13.12 5.47
N GLU A 239 24.96 -13.65 6.60
CA GLU A 239 25.67 -14.93 6.63
C GLU A 239 24.72 -16.07 6.23
N ASN A 240 23.55 -16.14 6.84
CA ASN A 240 22.59 -17.20 6.51
C ASN A 240 22.08 -17.03 5.08
N TYR A 241 21.78 -15.80 4.66
CA TYR A 241 21.23 -15.54 3.34
C TYR A 241 22.21 -15.88 2.20
N SER A 242 23.48 -15.50 2.34
CA SER A 242 24.52 -15.86 1.36
C SER A 242 24.78 -17.37 1.32
N ARG A 243 24.67 -18.07 2.46
CA ARG A 243 24.78 -19.53 2.55
C ARG A 243 23.62 -20.24 1.85
N THR A 244 22.39 -19.86 2.17
CA THR A 244 21.19 -20.52 1.63
C THR A 244 21.00 -20.26 0.14
N THR A 245 21.38 -19.09 -0.35
CA THR A 245 21.24 -18.76 -1.78
C THR A 245 22.46 -19.12 -2.63
N HIS A 246 23.56 -19.59 -2.02
CA HIS A 246 24.83 -19.84 -2.68
C HIS A 246 25.31 -18.68 -3.59
N SER A 247 25.02 -17.44 -3.17
CA SER A 247 25.31 -16.25 -3.95
C SER A 247 25.92 -15.17 -3.06
N ARG A 248 26.76 -14.32 -3.66
CA ARG A 248 27.36 -13.20 -2.95
C ARG A 248 26.29 -12.21 -2.51
N LYS A 249 26.36 -11.78 -1.26
CA LYS A 249 25.47 -10.76 -0.68
C LYS A 249 26.30 -9.67 -0.03
N SER A 250 25.89 -8.42 -0.22
CA SER A 250 26.37 -7.32 0.59
C SER A 250 25.50 -7.17 1.84
N GLY A 251 26.11 -6.77 2.96
CA GLY A 251 25.40 -6.55 4.20
C GLY A 251 26.01 -5.46 5.08
N PHE A 252 25.15 -4.87 5.90
CA PHE A 252 25.55 -4.00 7.01
C PHE A 252 26.24 -4.82 8.09
N LEU A 253 27.22 -4.22 8.78
CA LEU A 253 27.99 -4.89 9.83
C LEU A 253 27.16 -5.24 11.07
N SER A 254 25.99 -4.63 11.23
CA SER A 254 25.04 -4.95 12.30
C SER A 254 23.60 -4.56 11.93
N ARG A 255 22.62 -5.12 12.65
CA ARG A 255 21.23 -4.66 12.57
C ARG A 255 21.06 -3.20 12.99
N THR A 256 21.87 -2.72 13.94
CA THR A 256 21.87 -1.32 14.36
C THR A 256 22.27 -0.40 13.21
N ASP A 257 23.32 -0.75 12.46
CA ASP A 257 23.73 0.00 11.27
C ASP A 257 22.63 0.02 10.22
N GLN A 258 22.00 -1.14 9.97
CA GLN A 258 20.87 -1.21 9.05
C GLN A 258 19.71 -0.33 9.49
N ASP A 259 19.33 -0.34 10.77
CA ASP A 259 18.22 0.46 11.31
C ASP A 259 18.50 1.97 11.18
N ASN A 260 19.74 2.38 11.46
CA ASN A 260 20.17 3.77 11.32
C ASN A 260 20.05 4.24 9.87
N VAL A 261 20.59 3.46 8.93
CA VAL A 261 20.54 3.82 7.50
C VAL A 261 19.11 3.73 6.96
N ALA A 262 18.33 2.75 7.37
CA ALA A 262 16.93 2.60 6.97
C ALA A 262 16.08 3.80 7.38
N HIS A 263 16.31 4.36 8.58
CA HIS A 263 15.60 5.57 9.01
C HIS A 263 15.90 6.76 8.08
N VAL A 264 17.18 7.02 7.79
CA VAL A 264 17.58 8.10 6.87
C VAL A 264 16.98 7.88 5.48
N VAL A 265 17.04 6.65 4.96
CA VAL A 265 16.50 6.27 3.65
C VAL A 265 14.99 6.46 3.60
N LEU A 266 14.23 5.92 4.55
CA LEU A 266 12.76 5.97 4.56
C LEU A 266 12.24 7.40 4.80
N SER A 267 13.00 8.23 5.51
CA SER A 267 12.70 9.67 5.68
C SER A 267 13.07 10.51 4.46
N HIS A 268 13.89 10.00 3.55
CA HIS A 268 14.36 10.74 2.38
C HIS A 268 13.23 11.02 1.37
N ALA A 269 13.28 12.17 0.70
CA ALA A 269 12.25 12.61 -0.24
C ALA A 269 12.03 11.64 -1.42
N LYS A 270 13.07 10.91 -1.87
CA LYS A 270 12.92 9.87 -2.91
C LYS A 270 12.11 8.67 -2.41
N ALA A 271 12.31 8.23 -1.17
CA ALA A 271 11.54 7.13 -0.59
C ALA A 271 10.09 7.52 -0.31
N ARG A 272 9.86 8.77 0.15
CA ARG A 272 8.50 9.32 0.30
C ARG A 272 7.75 9.34 -1.03
N ARG A 273 8.38 9.79 -2.11
CA ARG A 273 7.80 9.73 -3.46
C ARG A 273 7.49 8.30 -3.89
N ALA A 274 8.42 7.36 -3.69
CA ALA A 274 8.16 5.95 -3.99
C ALA A 274 6.96 5.38 -3.20
N MET A 275 6.79 5.78 -1.93
CA MET A 275 5.61 5.43 -1.14
C MET A 275 4.32 6.03 -1.71
N GLU A 276 4.35 7.26 -2.21
CA GLU A 276 3.23 7.90 -2.92
C GLU A 276 2.91 7.17 -4.24
N GLU A 277 3.91 6.74 -5.01
CA GLU A 277 3.73 5.93 -6.22
C GLU A 277 3.10 4.57 -5.91
N LEU A 278 3.54 3.92 -4.83
CA LEU A 278 2.89 2.71 -4.33
C LEU A 278 1.44 3.00 -3.99
N ASN A 279 1.20 4.06 -3.22
CA ASN A 279 -0.14 4.43 -2.80
C ASN A 279 -1.06 4.77 -3.98
N THR A 280 -0.54 5.26 -5.12
CA THR A 280 -1.29 5.57 -6.35
C THR A 280 -1.30 4.44 -7.38
N GLY A 281 -0.68 3.31 -7.06
CA GLY A 281 -0.94 2.06 -7.75
C GLY A 281 0.23 1.21 -8.19
N ALA A 282 1.45 1.63 -7.89
CA ALA A 282 2.59 0.75 -8.08
C ALA A 282 2.52 -0.44 -7.11
N THR A 283 2.96 -1.61 -7.57
CA THR A 283 3.03 -2.82 -6.74
C THR A 283 4.42 -3.03 -6.13
N SER A 284 5.45 -2.41 -6.72
CA SER A 284 6.84 -2.46 -6.26
C SER A 284 7.62 -1.29 -6.83
N ILE A 285 8.40 -0.62 -5.99
CA ILE A 285 9.31 0.44 -6.40
C ILE A 285 10.67 0.21 -5.73
N ALA A 286 11.75 0.24 -6.52
CA ALA A 286 13.12 0.22 -6.00
C ALA A 286 13.62 1.66 -5.90
N VAL A 287 14.17 2.02 -4.74
CA VAL A 287 14.78 3.32 -4.50
C VAL A 287 16.26 3.12 -4.25
N GLU A 288 17.06 3.79 -5.06
CA GLU A 288 18.51 3.83 -4.91
C GLU A 288 18.94 5.21 -4.43
N LEU A 289 19.76 5.23 -3.38
CA LEU A 289 20.29 6.45 -2.78
C LEU A 289 21.80 6.33 -2.68
N SER A 290 22.49 7.28 -3.32
CA SER A 290 23.93 7.41 -3.24
C SER A 290 24.37 7.98 -1.89
N ARG A 291 25.65 7.87 -1.58
CA ARG A 291 26.29 8.49 -0.42
C ARG A 291 26.03 9.99 -0.37
N ARG A 292 26.01 10.66 -1.53
CA ARG A 292 25.71 12.10 -1.63
C ARG A 292 24.26 12.41 -1.23
N ASP A 293 23.31 11.54 -1.57
CA ASP A 293 21.91 11.71 -1.17
C ASP A 293 21.73 11.56 0.35
N LEU A 294 22.54 10.71 1.00
CA LEU A 294 22.36 10.31 2.40
C LEU A 294 23.19 11.11 3.41
N GLN A 295 24.17 11.89 2.96
CA GLN A 295 25.05 12.70 3.82
C GLN A 295 24.41 14.00 4.33
N THR A 296 23.10 14.18 4.18
CA THR A 296 22.36 15.27 4.84
C THR A 296 22.50 15.20 6.36
N ASN A 297 22.67 16.35 7.02
CA ASN A 297 22.79 16.48 8.49
C ASN A 297 23.98 15.73 9.11
N HIS A 298 25.11 15.66 8.41
CA HIS A 298 26.34 14.99 8.88
C HIS A 298 26.19 13.49 9.19
N PHE A 299 25.16 12.83 8.63
CA PHE A 299 25.02 11.39 8.76
C PHE A 299 26.17 10.67 8.04
N ILE A 300 26.92 9.86 8.79
CA ILE A 300 28.03 9.06 8.27
C ILE A 300 27.48 7.67 7.96
N LEU A 301 27.56 7.27 6.69
CA LEU A 301 27.22 5.90 6.30
C LEU A 301 28.19 4.90 6.94
N PRO A 302 27.68 3.83 7.57
CA PRO A 302 28.53 2.75 8.08
C PRO A 302 29.19 1.99 6.94
N GLN A 303 30.28 1.29 7.26
CA GLN A 303 30.92 0.36 6.34
C GLN A 303 30.02 -0.87 6.09
N MET A 304 30.35 -1.62 5.05
CA MET A 304 29.70 -2.87 4.67
C MET A 304 30.74 -3.97 4.46
N LYS A 305 30.27 -5.22 4.40
CA LYS A 305 31.05 -6.36 3.90
C LYS A 305 30.25 -7.12 2.85
N GLU A 306 30.98 -7.80 1.97
CA GLU A 306 30.43 -8.84 1.11
C GLU A 306 30.59 -10.21 1.80
N PHE A 307 29.63 -11.09 1.54
CA PHE A 307 29.56 -12.42 2.10
C PHE A 307 29.25 -13.43 1.00
N TYR A 308 29.95 -14.56 1.05
CA TYR A 308 29.69 -15.72 0.21
C TYR A 308 29.68 -16.99 1.06
N ASN A 309 28.68 -17.84 0.85
CA ASN A 309 28.50 -19.09 1.57
C ASN A 309 28.52 -18.97 3.12
N GLY A 310 28.06 -17.83 3.64
CA GLY A 310 28.00 -17.53 5.07
C GLY A 310 29.29 -17.10 5.74
N THR A 311 30.31 -16.77 4.95
CA THR A 311 31.56 -16.14 5.42
C THR A 311 31.77 -14.81 4.71
N ALA A 312 32.35 -13.83 5.41
CA ALA A 312 32.77 -12.59 4.77
C ALA A 312 33.83 -12.88 3.71
N ASP A 313 33.63 -12.39 2.48
CA ASP A 313 34.56 -12.57 1.35
C ASP A 313 35.27 -11.26 0.98
N SER A 314 35.04 -10.19 1.74
CA SER A 314 35.73 -8.90 1.62
C SER A 314 36.20 -8.37 2.99
N GLU A 315 37.20 -7.49 2.93
CA GLU A 315 37.45 -6.53 4.00
C GLU A 315 36.29 -5.53 4.14
N GLU A 316 36.34 -4.65 5.13
CA GLU A 316 35.34 -3.59 5.29
C GLU A 316 35.42 -2.57 4.15
N LEU A 317 34.30 -2.42 3.44
CA LEU A 317 34.17 -1.54 2.28
C LEU A 317 33.33 -0.31 2.65
N ASN A 318 33.62 0.80 1.99
CA ASN A 318 32.77 1.99 2.08
C ASN A 318 31.41 1.73 1.43
N THR A 319 30.32 2.07 2.13
CA THR A 319 28.99 2.12 1.53
C THR A 319 28.88 3.37 0.65
N ASN A 320 28.70 3.17 -0.65
CA ASN A 320 28.57 4.24 -1.64
C ASN A 320 27.13 4.44 -2.15
N CYS A 321 26.31 3.39 -2.15
CA CYS A 321 24.85 3.55 -2.20
C CYS A 321 24.15 2.49 -1.36
N VAL A 322 22.85 2.68 -1.22
CA VAL A 322 21.93 1.71 -0.65
C VAL A 322 20.71 1.58 -1.54
N ILE A 323 20.20 0.36 -1.62
CA ILE A 323 19.00 0.04 -2.40
C ILE A 323 17.95 -0.48 -1.44
N ILE A 324 16.77 0.11 -1.48
CA ILE A 324 15.59 -0.34 -0.77
C ILE A 324 14.47 -0.66 -1.75
N VAL A 325 13.82 -1.81 -1.61
CA VAL A 325 12.67 -2.19 -2.43
C VAL A 325 11.41 -2.09 -1.59
N LEU A 326 10.54 -1.14 -1.93
CA LEU A 326 9.31 -0.81 -1.22
C LEU A 326 8.11 -1.44 -1.90
N ARG A 327 7.18 -1.97 -1.10
CA ARG A 327 5.91 -2.58 -1.52
C ARG A 327 4.83 -2.36 -0.46
N HIS A 328 3.69 -3.03 -0.62
CA HIS A 328 2.63 -3.11 0.38
C HIS A 328 2.67 -4.45 1.13
N HIS A 329 2.29 -4.45 2.40
CA HIS A 329 2.01 -5.69 3.12
C HIS A 329 0.79 -6.41 2.51
N ILE A 330 0.75 -7.74 2.61
CA ILE A 330 -0.41 -8.54 2.17
C ILE A 330 -1.70 -8.04 2.84
N GLY A 331 -2.74 -7.81 2.04
CA GLY A 331 -4.04 -7.32 2.51
C GLY A 331 -4.05 -5.88 3.04
N LYS A 332 -2.91 -5.17 3.01
CA LYS A 332 -2.77 -3.77 3.45
C LYS A 332 -2.68 -2.76 2.33
N TYR A 333 -2.77 -3.23 1.10
CA TYR A 333 -2.78 -2.46 -0.14
C TYR A 333 -3.84 -1.34 -0.23
N ARG A 334 -4.84 -1.34 0.66
CA ARG A 334 -5.91 -0.33 0.73
C ARG A 334 -6.07 0.27 2.12
N ASP A 335 -5.10 0.04 3.00
CA ASP A 335 -5.12 0.55 4.37
C ASP A 335 -4.25 1.82 4.41
N PRO A 336 -4.82 3.03 4.37
CA PRO A 336 -4.04 4.27 4.34
C PRO A 336 -3.16 4.48 5.58
N ASN A 337 -3.36 3.67 6.62
CA ASN A 337 -2.56 3.73 7.85
C ASN A 337 -1.50 2.63 7.93
N ALA A 338 -1.40 1.74 6.94
CA ALA A 338 -0.40 0.69 6.97
C ALA A 338 0.99 1.23 6.63
N ASP A 339 1.98 0.73 7.36
CA ASP A 339 3.39 1.02 7.12
C ASP A 339 3.82 0.40 5.77
N VAL A 340 4.83 1.00 5.15
CA VAL A 340 5.45 0.45 3.94
C VAL A 340 6.08 -0.91 4.24
N PHE A 341 5.94 -1.84 3.29
CA PHE A 341 6.65 -3.11 3.34
C PHE A 341 8.02 -2.95 2.68
N VAL A 342 9.08 -3.35 3.38
CA VAL A 342 10.43 -3.38 2.83
C VAL A 342 10.76 -4.80 2.39
N HIS A 343 10.78 -5.03 1.09
CA HIS A 343 11.05 -6.35 0.53
C HIS A 343 12.51 -6.76 0.68
N THR A 344 13.42 -5.84 0.37
CA THR A 344 14.86 -6.00 0.61
C THR A 344 15.49 -4.64 0.82
N PHE A 345 16.60 -4.60 1.56
CA PHE A 345 17.35 -3.38 1.85
C PHE A 345 18.83 -3.68 2.08
N TYR A 346 19.71 -3.22 1.18
CA TYR A 346 21.12 -3.60 1.18
C TYR A 346 22.08 -2.48 0.73
N PRO A 347 23.32 -2.48 1.26
CA PRO A 347 24.35 -1.53 0.85
C PRO A 347 25.10 -2.01 -0.41
N LYS A 348 25.74 -1.09 -1.12
CA LYS A 348 26.72 -1.38 -2.18
C LYS A 348 27.93 -0.45 -2.06
N ASN A 349 29.08 -0.94 -2.53
CA ASN A 349 30.32 -0.18 -2.66
C ASN A 349 30.46 0.56 -4.02
N TYR A 350 29.48 0.45 -4.91
CA TYR A 350 29.38 1.21 -6.16
C TYR A 350 27.91 1.57 -6.43
N CYS A 351 27.68 2.68 -7.12
CA CYS A 351 26.36 3.12 -7.59
C CYS A 351 26.23 2.84 -9.08
#